data_AF-A0A1F5JS14-F1
#
_entry.id   AF-A0A1F5JS14-F1
#
_cell.length_a   1.000
_cell.length_b   1.000
_cell.length_c   1.000
_cell.angle_alpha   90.00
_cell.angle_beta   90.00
_cell.angle_gamma   90.00
#
_symmetry.space_group_name_H-M   'P 1'
#
loop_
_entity.id
_entity.type
_entity.pdbx_description
1 polymer ?
#
loop_
_entity_poly.entity_id
_entity_poly.type
_entity_poly.pdbx_seq_one_letter_code
_entity_poly.pdbx_strand_id
1 'polypeptide(L)'
;MDLGPDAAGLTQIEEVFTNVISVMVGLAFIVLVVMLVLAGFKYLTSGGEPKAVQQAHQTVTWALLGVVFMALAWLLLQLIHAFTGIDVTIFNAKILQ
;
A
#
# COMPACT_ATOMS: atom_id res chain seq x y z
N MET A 1 -24.34 -6.20 24.51
CA MET A 1 -23.86 -4.92 25.06
C MET A 1 -24.16 -3.88 24.01
N ASP A 2 -25.20 -3.10 24.24
CA ASP A 2 -25.62 -1.98 23.40
C ASP A 2 -24.70 -0.80 23.75
N LEU A 3 -23.73 -0.51 22.88
CA LEU A 3 -22.83 0.62 23.02
C LEU A 3 -23.55 1.81 22.37
N GLY A 4 -23.86 2.83 23.19
CA GLY A 4 -24.62 4.01 22.79
C GLY A 4 -24.05 4.78 21.59
N PRO A 5 -24.73 5.88 21.19
CA PRO A 5 -24.50 6.65 19.95
C PRO A 5 -23.05 7.14 19.73
N ASP A 6 -22.21 7.07 20.76
CA ASP A 6 -20.79 7.38 20.76
C ASP A 6 -19.97 6.39 19.88
N ALA A 7 -20.41 5.13 19.76
CA ALA A 7 -19.77 4.12 18.91
C ALA A 7 -20.03 4.35 17.40
N ALA A 8 -21.13 5.03 17.05
CA ALA A 8 -21.45 5.36 15.66
C ALA A 8 -20.47 6.38 15.06
N GLY A 9 -19.93 7.29 15.87
CA GLY A 9 -18.94 8.27 15.41
C GLY A 9 -17.57 7.67 15.13
N LEU A 10 -17.11 6.74 15.98
CA LEU A 10 -15.82 6.08 15.81
C LEU A 10 -15.82 5.13 14.60
N THR A 11 -16.93 4.40 14.41
CA THR A 11 -17.11 3.51 13.25
C THR A 11 -17.19 4.28 11.93
N GLN A 12 -17.81 5.47 11.90
CA GLN A 12 -17.82 6.32 10.70
C GLN A 12 -16.44 6.87 10.35
N ILE A 13 -15.65 7.27 11.34
CA ILE A 13 -14.27 7.72 11.12
C ILE A 13 -13.40 6.56 10.62
N GLU A 14 -13.58 5.38 11.21
CA GLU A 14 -12.89 4.15 10.80
C GLU A 14 -13.22 3.77 9.34
N GLU A 15 -14.50 3.88 8.94
CA GLU A 15 -14.94 3.56 7.58
C GLU A 15 -14.36 4.53 6.54
N VAL A 16 -14.41 5.85 6.81
CA VAL A 16 -13.82 6.85 5.92
C VAL A 16 -12.30 6.67 5.81
N PHE A 17 -11.63 6.42 6.93
CA PHE A 17 -10.19 6.23 6.97
C PHE A 17 -9.76 4.97 6.20
N THR A 18 -10.49 3.87 6.39
CA THR A 18 -10.24 2.60 5.69
C THR A 18 -10.44 2.75 4.19
N ASN A 19 -11.49 3.45 3.76
CA ASN A 19 -11.75 3.69 2.35
C ASN A 19 -10.66 4.54 1.68
N VAL A 20 -10.22 5.62 2.34
CA VAL A 20 -9.14 6.49 1.85
C VAL A 20 -7.84 5.70 1.71
N ILE A 21 -7.45 4.93 2.73
CA ILE A 21 -6.24 4.10 2.68
C ILE A 21 -6.33 3.07 1.56
N SER A 22 -7.47 2.38 1.41
CA SER A 22 -7.66 1.39 0.36
C SER A 22 -7.45 1.98 -1.04
N VAL A 23 -8.02 3.15 -1.31
CA VAL A 23 -7.82 3.88 -2.58
C VAL A 23 -6.36 4.28 -2.75
N MET A 24 -5.70 4.80 -1.71
CA MET A 24 -4.29 5.19 -1.76
C MET A 24 -3.35 4.00 -2.04
N VAL A 25 -3.60 2.86 -1.39
CA VAL A 25 -2.80 1.64 -1.58
C VAL A 25 -3.00 1.09 -3.00
N GLY A 26 -4.24 1.08 -3.51
CA GLY A 26 -4.52 0.70 -4.90
C GLY A 26 -3.80 1.59 -5.92
N LEU A 27 -3.84 2.91 -5.72
CA LEU A 27 -3.11 3.86 -6.56
C LEU A 27 -1.58 3.69 -6.45
N ALA A 28 -1.06 3.48 -5.24
CA ALA A 28 0.36 3.24 -5.02
C ALA A 28 0.86 1.99 -5.76
N PHE A 29 0.04 0.92 -5.79
CA PHE A 29 0.37 -0.30 -6.51
C PHE A 29 0.45 -0.06 -8.03
N ILE A 30 -0.47 0.70 -8.61
CA ILE A 30 -0.44 1.08 -10.03
C ILE A 30 0.82 1.88 -10.34
N VAL A 31 1.15 2.88 -9.52
CA VAL A 31 2.35 3.70 -9.69
C VAL A 31 3.63 2.86 -9.60
N LEU A 32 3.69 1.91 -8.66
CA LEU A 32 4.81 0.98 -8.52
C LEU A 32 5.03 0.16 -9.79
N VAL A 33 3.97 -0.41 -10.36
CA VAL A 33 4.05 -1.19 -11.59
C VAL A 33 4.55 -0.32 -12.75
N VAL A 34 4.02 0.89 -12.91
CA VAL A 34 4.46 1.82 -13.96
C VAL A 34 5.94 2.19 -13.79
N MET A 35 6.39 2.50 -12.58
CA MET A 35 7.81 2.80 -12.32
C MET A 35 8.71 1.61 -12.62
N LEU A 36 8.31 0.38 -12.29
CA LEU A 36 9.09 -0.82 -12.58
C LEU A 36 9.24 -1.03 -14.10
N VAL A 37 8.17 -0.84 -14.87
CA VAL A 37 8.22 -0.94 -16.34
C VAL A 37 9.14 0.12 -16.93
N LEU A 38 9.01 1.38 -16.49
CA LEU A 38 9.85 2.49 -16.96
C LEU A 38 11.33 2.29 -16.57
N ALA A 39 11.59 1.81 -15.35
CA ALA A 39 12.94 1.50 -14.89
C ALA A 39 13.57 0.36 -15.69
N GLY A 40 12.81 -0.70 -16.00
CA GLY A 40 13.25 -1.80 -16.84
C GLY A 40 13.56 -1.35 -18.27
N PHE A 41 12.68 -0.56 -18.88
CA PHE A 41 12.91 0.01 -20.21
C PHE A 41 14.15 0.89 -20.23
N LYS A 42 14.31 1.78 -19.24
CA LYS A 42 15.47 2.65 -19.11
C LYS A 42 16.77 1.88 -18.89
N TYR A 43 16.72 0.79 -18.11
CA TYR A 43 17.88 -0.09 -17.93
C TYR A 43 18.30 -0.73 -19.25
N LEU A 44 17.35 -1.27 -20.03
CA LEU A 44 17.63 -1.91 -21.32
C LEU A 44 18.10 -0.92 -22.39
N THR A 45 17.52 0.28 -22.44
CA THR A 45 17.86 1.31 -23.44
C THR A 45 19.07 2.16 -23.08
N SER A 46 19.58 2.06 -21.85
CA SER A 46 20.71 2.87 -21.37
C SER A 46 22.05 2.54 -22.04
N GLY A 47 22.17 1.42 -22.76
CA GLY A 47 23.35 1.12 -23.59
C GLY A 47 24.69 1.10 -22.83
N GLY A 48 24.67 1.00 -21.48
CA GLY A 48 25.86 1.05 -20.63
C GLY A 48 26.26 2.44 -20.14
N GLU A 49 25.50 3.50 -20.44
CA GLU A 49 25.76 4.85 -19.92
C GLU A 49 25.57 4.87 -18.39
N PRO A 50 26.63 5.14 -17.61
CA PRO A 50 26.64 4.89 -16.15
C PRO A 50 25.59 5.73 -15.40
N LYS A 51 25.25 6.92 -15.93
CA LYS A 51 24.24 7.80 -15.34
C LYS A 51 22.83 7.23 -15.45
N ALA A 52 22.49 6.64 -16.60
CA ALA A 52 21.18 6.05 -16.83
C ALA A 52 21.01 4.74 -16.04
N VAL A 53 22.08 3.95 -15.92
CA VAL A 53 22.12 2.74 -15.09
C VAL A 53 21.95 3.07 -13.60
N GLN A 54 22.67 4.09 -13.08
CA GLN A 54 22.50 4.54 -11.69
C GLN A 54 21.06 5.00 -11.41
N GLN A 55 20.45 5.76 -12.33
CA GLN A 55 19.06 6.19 -12.16
C GLN A 55 18.09 5.01 -12.16
N ALA A 56 18.28 4.01 -13.03
CA ALA A 56 17.46 2.80 -13.04
C ALA A 56 17.58 2.03 -11.71
N HIS A 57 18.80 1.83 -11.20
CA HIS A 57 19.01 1.20 -9.89
C HIS A 57 18.32 1.97 -8.76
N GLN A 58 18.41 3.30 -8.76
CA GLN A 58 17.75 4.11 -7.75
C GLN A 58 16.23 3.93 -7.80
N THR A 59 15.62 3.95 -8.99
CA THR A 59 14.18 3.72 -9.15
C THR A 59 13.77 2.32 -8.67
N VAL A 60 14.55 1.28 -8.98
CA VAL A 60 14.31 -0.09 -8.49
C VAL A 60 14.40 -0.14 -6.96
N THR A 61 15.39 0.51 -6.35
CA THR A 61 15.52 0.56 -4.88
C THR A 61 14.31 1.21 -4.23
N TRP A 62 13.80 2.32 -4.78
CA TRP A 62 12.59 2.97 -4.28
C TRP A 62 11.36 2.08 -4.44
N ALA A 63 11.23 1.39 -5.58
CA ALA A 63 10.13 0.45 -5.79
C ALA A 63 10.18 -0.71 -4.78
N LEU A 64 11.39 -1.25 -4.53
CA LEU A 64 11.61 -2.31 -3.56
C LEU A 64 11.28 -1.85 -2.14
N LEU A 65 11.70 -0.64 -1.76
CA LEU A 65 11.35 -0.01 -0.48
C LEU A 65 9.83 0.11 -0.30
N GLY A 66 9.10 0.49 -1.36
CA GLY A 66 7.64 0.52 -1.33
C GLY A 66 7.01 -0.85 -1.07
N VAL A 67 7.52 -1.90 -1.72
CA VAL A 67 7.05 -3.28 -1.49
C VAL A 67 7.36 -3.75 -0.07
N VAL A 68 8.57 -3.50 0.42
CA VAL A 68 8.97 -3.84 1.79
C VAL A 68 8.10 -3.08 2.81
N PHE A 69 7.81 -1.80 2.56
CA PHE A 69 6.94 -1.00 3.42
C PHE A 69 5.52 -1.58 3.49
N MET A 70 4.94 -1.99 2.36
CA MET A 70 3.63 -2.67 2.34
C MET A 70 3.65 -4.00 3.12
N ALA A 71 4.73 -4.78 2.98
CA ALA A 71 4.90 -6.01 3.75
C ALA A 71 5.00 -5.75 5.26
N LEU A 72 5.71 -4.69 5.68
CA LEU A 72 5.78 -4.28 7.07
C LEU A 72 4.42 -3.81 7.60
N ALA A 73 3.67 -3.04 6.81
CA ALA A 73 2.31 -2.64 7.17
C ALA A 73 1.40 -3.86 7.39
N TRP A 74 1.51 -4.87 6.52
CA TRP A 74 0.77 -6.13 6.69
C TRP A 74 1.12 -6.86 7.98
N LEU A 75 2.41 -6.91 8.35
CA LEU A 75 2.85 -7.49 9.62
C LEU A 75 2.28 -6.75 10.84
N LEU A 76 2.22 -5.41 10.78
CA LEU A 76 1.61 -4.61 11.85
C LEU A 76 0.11 -4.90 11.97
N LEU A 77 -0.61 -4.99 10.85
CA LEU A 77 -2.04 -5.35 10.85
C LEU A 77 -2.27 -6.75 11.45
N GLN A 78 -1.41 -7.72 11.14
CA GLN A 78 -1.47 -9.05 11.74
C GLN A 78 -1.20 -9.04 13.23
N LEU A 79 -0.25 -8.23 13.71
CA LEU A 79 -0.02 -8.06 15.14
C LEU A 79 -1.26 -7.47 15.81
N ILE A 80 -1.87 -6.44 15.22
CA ILE A 80 -3.12 -5.86 15.75
C ILE A 80 -4.20 -6.93 15.83
N HIS A 81 -4.45 -7.70 14.77
CA HIS A 81 -5.38 -8.83 14.80
C HIS A 81 -5.05 -9.79 15.95
N ALA A 82 -3.78 -10.21 16.07
CA ALA A 82 -3.38 -11.20 17.06
C ALA A 82 -3.61 -10.72 18.51
N PHE A 83 -3.50 -9.42 18.77
CA PHE A 83 -3.74 -8.84 20.10
C PHE A 83 -5.19 -8.48 20.38
N THR A 84 -5.95 -8.00 19.38
CA THR A 84 -7.34 -7.55 19.57
C THR A 84 -8.38 -8.63 19.26
N GLY A 85 -8.01 -9.68 18.52
CA GLY A 85 -8.93 -10.71 18.03
C GLY A 85 -9.90 -10.21 16.95
N ILE A 86 -9.68 -9.00 16.41
CA ILE A 86 -10.52 -8.38 15.37
C ILE A 86 -9.81 -8.49 14.02
N ASP A 87 -10.57 -8.93 13.02
CA ASP A 87 -10.11 -9.10 11.64
C ASP A 87 -9.96 -7.75 10.89
N VAL A 88 -8.85 -7.05 11.12
CA VAL A 88 -8.52 -5.76 10.45
C VAL A 88 -7.96 -5.95 9.02
N THR A 89 -7.80 -7.20 8.58
CA THR A 89 -7.28 -7.53 7.24
C THR A 89 -8.38 -7.67 6.18
N ILE A 90 -9.63 -7.72 6.61
CA ILE A 90 -10.79 -7.83 5.71
C ILE A 90 -11.19 -6.41 5.27
N PHE A 91 -10.43 -5.87 4.32
CA PHE A 91 -10.88 -4.72 3.55
C PHE A 91 -12.05 -5.15 2.67
N ASN A 92 -13.27 -5.09 3.22
CA ASN A 92 -14.49 -5.32 2.47
C ASN A 92 -14.65 -4.16 1.48
N ALA A 93 -14.17 -4.35 0.25
CA ALA A 93 -14.33 -3.43 -0.87
C ALA A 93 -15.80 -3.36 -1.29
N LYS A 94 -16.66 -2.84 -0.42
CA LYS A 94 -18.09 -2.64 -0.63
C LYS A 94 -18.38 -1.36 -1.43
N ILE A 95 -17.59 -1.13 -2.47
CA ILE A 95 -17.70 0.04 -3.38
C ILE A 95 -18.40 -0.37 -4.69
N LEU A 96 -18.69 -1.67 -4.90
CA LEU A 96 -19.25 -2.22 -6.14
C LEU A 96 -20.47 -3.16 -5.97
N GLN A 97 -21.16 -3.14 -4.82
CA GLN A 97 -22.49 -3.75 -4.64
C GLN A 97 -23.39 -2.82 -3.83
#